data_AF-A0A7C9ND06-F1
#
_entry.id   AF-A0A7C9ND06-F1
#
_cell.length_a   1.000
_cell.length_b   1.000
_cell.length_c   1.000
_cell.angle_alpha   90.00
_cell.angle_beta   90.00
_cell.angle_gamma   90.00
#
_symmetry.space_group_name_H-M   'P 1'
#
loop_
_entity.id
_entity.type
_entity.pdbx_description
1 polymer ?
#
loop_
_entity_poly.entity_id
_entity_poly.type
_entity_poly.pdbx_seq_one_letter_code
_entity_poly.pdbx_strand_id
1 'polypeptide(L)'
;MASAWESALTHAFGHLLGHPLADHDATATYGAFYGGNWLYETGLDRHPGWVRREALSGQETVSHPQVLILLDGYADLVFDASGSLFEVDPADFDDGLVASVSVFAKPGIVRGADLATLLDRHPGEPEWQLWQARIASDGTLLGALKAATAIGDSPRSLIPPSDEPDERAVLAHLEAFSDPVSDDLAYCPQALNEAVIAMWEGAVDQYEITIWNLDQLTAQGARA
;
A
#
# COMPACT_ATOMS: atom_id res chain seq x y z
N MET A 1 -25.51 2.05 -7.38
CA MET A 1 -25.77 0.74 -6.73
C MET A 1 -24.54 -0.09 -6.94
N ALA A 2 -24.01 -0.72 -5.89
CA ALA A 2 -22.85 -1.60 -6.01
C ALA A 2 -23.17 -2.81 -6.88
N SER A 3 -22.19 -3.30 -7.64
CA SER A 3 -22.34 -4.54 -8.41
C SER A 3 -22.45 -5.76 -7.48
N ALA A 4 -22.91 -6.89 -8.00
CA ALA A 4 -22.92 -8.15 -7.24
C ALA A 4 -21.49 -8.56 -6.81
N TRP A 5 -20.49 -8.26 -7.66
CA TRP A 5 -19.09 -8.52 -7.36
C TRP A 5 -18.56 -7.65 -6.22
N GLU A 6 -18.79 -6.33 -6.29
CA GLU A 6 -18.41 -5.41 -5.22
C GLU A 6 -19.09 -5.78 -3.89
N SER A 7 -20.33 -6.26 -3.94
CA SER A 7 -21.08 -6.69 -2.75
C SER A 7 -20.44 -7.94 -2.12
N ALA A 8 -20.10 -8.95 -2.94
CA ALA A 8 -19.40 -10.15 -2.48
C ALA A 8 -18.03 -9.81 -1.85
N LEU A 9 -17.25 -8.94 -2.49
CA LEU A 9 -15.98 -8.46 -1.95
C LEU A 9 -16.16 -7.72 -0.63
N THR A 10 -17.12 -6.80 -0.57
CA THR A 10 -17.39 -6.00 0.63
C THR A 10 -17.73 -6.89 1.83
N HIS A 11 -18.53 -7.92 1.63
CA HIS A 11 -18.85 -8.88 2.70
C HIS A 11 -17.63 -9.72 3.09
N ALA A 12 -16.95 -10.33 2.12
CA ALA A 12 -15.79 -11.19 2.40
C ALA A 12 -14.65 -10.44 3.11
N PHE A 13 -14.36 -9.19 2.71
CA PHE A 13 -13.40 -8.37 3.43
C PHE A 13 -13.90 -7.93 4.81
N GLY A 14 -15.21 -7.71 4.98
CA GLY A 14 -15.78 -7.47 6.30
C GLY A 14 -15.59 -8.68 7.24
N HIS A 15 -15.65 -9.89 6.69
CA HIS A 15 -15.29 -11.11 7.42
C HIS A 15 -13.81 -11.16 7.79
N LEU A 16 -12.91 -10.81 6.86
CA LEU A 16 -11.47 -10.77 7.10
C LEU A 16 -11.08 -9.75 8.20
N LEU A 17 -11.66 -8.54 8.15
CA LEU A 17 -11.42 -7.49 9.13
C LEU A 17 -12.15 -7.72 10.46
N GLY A 18 -13.10 -8.66 10.49
CA GLY A 18 -13.91 -8.96 11.67
C GLY A 18 -15.08 -7.99 11.92
N HIS A 19 -15.28 -6.99 11.06
CA HIS A 19 -16.42 -6.09 11.08
C HIS A 19 -16.73 -5.50 9.69
N PRO A 20 -17.96 -5.02 9.44
CA PRO A 20 -18.34 -4.46 8.14
C PRO A 20 -17.45 -3.30 7.68
N LEU A 21 -17.18 -3.25 6.38
CA LEU A 21 -16.43 -2.13 5.76
C LEU A 21 -17.11 -0.76 5.99
N ALA A 22 -18.44 -0.76 6.12
CA ALA A 22 -19.23 0.44 6.37
C ALA A 22 -18.98 1.07 7.75
N ASP A 23 -18.31 0.36 8.67
CA ASP A 23 -17.92 0.90 9.98
C ASP A 23 -16.66 1.78 9.89
N HIS A 24 -15.95 1.76 8.76
CA HIS A 24 -14.83 2.66 8.47
C HIS A 24 -15.30 3.96 7.81
N ASP A 25 -14.49 5.01 7.91
CA ASP A 25 -14.77 6.32 7.33
C ASP A 25 -14.75 6.26 5.80
N ALA A 26 -15.93 6.27 5.17
CA ALA A 26 -16.07 6.24 3.72
C ALA A 26 -15.53 7.50 3.01
N THR A 27 -15.20 8.56 3.75
CA THR A 27 -14.60 9.80 3.22
C THR A 27 -13.09 9.84 3.36
N ALA A 28 -12.51 8.91 4.14
CA ALA A 28 -11.07 8.84 4.33
C ALA A 28 -10.36 8.26 3.10
N THR A 29 -9.11 8.66 2.92
CA THR A 29 -8.25 8.09 1.88
C THR A 29 -7.49 6.87 2.41
N TYR A 30 -7.63 5.74 1.74
CA TYR A 30 -6.92 4.50 2.05
C TYR A 30 -5.86 4.18 1.00
N GLY A 31 -4.85 3.42 1.40
CA GLY A 31 -3.87 2.87 0.48
C GLY A 31 -3.27 1.58 0.99
N ALA A 32 -2.96 0.66 0.08
CA ALA A 32 -2.17 -0.54 0.35
C ALA A 32 -0.71 -0.25 0.02
N PHE A 33 0.18 -0.59 0.95
CA PHE A 33 1.59 -0.27 0.87
C PHE A 33 2.40 -1.52 1.03
N TYR A 34 3.25 -1.78 0.05
CA TYR A 34 4.21 -2.87 0.03
C TYR A 34 5.53 -2.40 0.64
N GLY A 35 6.04 -3.15 1.62
CA GLY A 35 7.22 -2.83 2.42
C GLY A 35 8.01 -4.08 2.82
N GLY A 36 8.70 -3.99 3.95
CA GLY A 36 9.58 -5.05 4.46
C GLY A 36 10.98 -5.04 3.84
N ASN A 37 11.84 -5.96 4.31
CA ASN A 37 13.24 -6.02 3.92
C ASN A 37 13.45 -6.32 2.42
N TRP A 38 12.45 -6.89 1.75
CA TRP A 38 12.51 -7.21 0.33
C TRP A 38 12.76 -6.00 -0.57
N LEU A 39 12.26 -4.81 -0.20
CA LEU A 39 12.54 -3.58 -0.94
C LEU A 39 14.04 -3.31 -1.07
N TYR A 40 14.78 -3.53 0.03
CA TYR A 40 16.23 -3.36 0.08
C TYR A 40 16.96 -4.51 -0.63
N GLU A 41 16.55 -5.76 -0.39
CA GLU A 41 17.21 -6.94 -0.97
C GLU A 41 17.15 -6.96 -2.50
N THR A 42 16.07 -6.45 -3.08
CA THR A 42 15.88 -6.37 -4.53
C THR A 42 16.44 -5.09 -5.14
N GLY A 43 16.88 -4.13 -4.33
CA GLY A 43 17.29 -2.80 -4.79
C GLY A 43 16.11 -1.96 -5.31
N LEU A 44 14.87 -2.35 -5.02
CA LEU A 44 13.68 -1.59 -5.39
C LEU A 44 13.64 -0.24 -4.65
N ASP A 45 14.26 -0.18 -3.46
CA ASP A 45 14.47 1.01 -2.64
C ASP A 45 15.12 2.18 -3.40
N ARG A 46 15.92 1.86 -4.44
CA ARG A 46 16.70 2.81 -5.26
C ARG A 46 16.39 2.72 -6.75
N HIS A 47 15.31 2.03 -7.13
CA HIS A 47 15.03 1.75 -8.54
C HIS A 47 14.73 3.05 -9.34
N PRO A 48 15.32 3.23 -10.54
CA PRO A 48 15.19 4.48 -11.30
C PRO A 48 13.76 4.75 -11.82
N GLY A 49 12.86 3.78 -11.79
CA GLY A 49 11.45 3.99 -12.09
C GLY A 49 10.76 4.93 -11.09
N TRP A 50 11.20 4.92 -9.82
CA TRP A 50 10.66 5.82 -8.79
C TRP A 50 11.13 7.26 -8.95
N VAL A 51 12.28 7.49 -9.60
CA VAL A 51 12.92 8.81 -9.67
C VAL A 51 12.42 9.66 -10.82
N ARG A 52 11.64 9.07 -11.72
CA ARG A 52 11.11 9.79 -12.86
C ARG A 52 10.13 10.83 -12.36
N ARG A 53 10.30 12.05 -12.87
CA ARG A 53 9.47 13.19 -12.50
C ARG A 53 8.00 12.89 -12.78
N GLU A 54 7.71 12.23 -13.89
CA GLU A 54 6.38 11.83 -14.32
C GLU A 54 5.75 10.88 -13.30
N ALA A 55 6.51 9.90 -12.79
CA ALA A 55 6.03 8.96 -11.79
C ALA A 55 5.77 9.65 -10.44
N LEU A 56 6.74 10.43 -9.93
CA LEU A 56 6.59 11.14 -8.64
C LEU A 56 5.47 12.19 -8.67
N SER A 57 5.24 12.82 -9.82
CA SER A 57 4.13 13.79 -10.00
C SER A 57 2.77 13.14 -10.29
N GLY A 58 2.70 11.81 -10.33
CA GLY A 58 1.45 11.06 -10.51
C GLY A 58 0.95 11.02 -11.96
N GLN A 59 1.81 11.31 -12.93
CA GLN A 59 1.47 11.23 -14.35
C GLN A 59 1.54 9.80 -14.89
N GLU A 60 2.34 8.93 -14.29
CA GLU A 60 2.44 7.52 -14.64
C GLU A 60 2.54 6.62 -13.39
N THR A 61 2.08 5.38 -13.55
CA THR A 61 2.30 4.31 -12.57
C THR A 61 3.60 3.57 -12.90
N VAL A 62 4.20 2.95 -11.88
CA VAL A 62 5.41 2.13 -12.02
C VAL A 62 5.03 0.66 -11.95
N SER A 63 5.28 -0.11 -13.02
CA SER A 63 5.08 -1.55 -13.02
C SER A 63 6.40 -2.28 -12.80
N HIS A 64 6.40 -3.29 -11.92
CA HIS A 64 7.57 -4.13 -11.70
C HIS A 64 7.18 -5.62 -11.76
N PRO A 65 7.28 -6.28 -12.92
CA PRO A 65 6.72 -7.62 -13.15
C PRO A 65 7.40 -8.73 -12.33
N GLN A 66 8.52 -8.42 -11.68
CA GLN A 66 9.23 -9.34 -10.80
C GLN A 66 8.77 -9.25 -9.34
N VAL A 67 7.95 -8.24 -8.98
CA VAL A 67 7.38 -8.11 -7.64
C VAL A 67 5.95 -8.64 -7.70
N LEU A 68 5.71 -9.70 -6.94
CA LEU A 68 4.40 -10.32 -6.77
C LEU A 68 4.02 -10.30 -5.30
N ILE A 69 2.71 -10.25 -5.03
CA ILE A 69 2.17 -10.37 -3.67
C ILE A 69 2.31 -11.82 -3.16
N LEU A 70 2.02 -12.79 -4.03
CA LEU A 70 2.17 -14.23 -3.80
C LEU A 70 2.78 -14.89 -5.05
N LEU A 71 3.38 -16.07 -4.90
CA LEU A 71 3.95 -16.81 -6.02
C LEU A 71 2.87 -17.25 -7.03
N ASP A 72 3.25 -17.27 -8.32
CA ASP A 72 2.53 -17.78 -9.51
C ASP A 72 1.02 -17.49 -9.66
N GLY A 73 0.64 -16.88 -10.79
CA GLY A 73 -0.76 -16.75 -11.23
C GLY A 73 -1.46 -15.45 -10.83
N TYR A 74 -0.87 -14.67 -9.92
CA TYR A 74 -1.31 -13.32 -9.58
C TYR A 74 -0.88 -12.30 -10.63
N ALA A 75 -1.64 -11.21 -10.76
CA ALA A 75 -1.29 -10.11 -11.66
C ALA A 75 -0.05 -9.35 -11.16
N ASP A 76 0.70 -8.77 -12.10
CA ASP A 76 1.82 -7.90 -11.78
C ASP A 76 1.38 -6.72 -10.90
N LEU A 77 2.22 -6.38 -9.93
CA LEU A 77 2.00 -5.19 -9.12
C LEU A 77 2.26 -3.91 -9.93
N VAL A 78 1.29 -3.01 -9.81
CA VAL A 78 1.35 -1.65 -10.35
C VAL A 78 1.38 -0.69 -9.18
N PHE A 79 2.36 0.19 -9.14
CA PHE A 79 2.59 1.10 -8.04
C PHE A 79 2.28 2.55 -8.41
N ASP A 80 1.73 3.27 -7.45
CA ASP A 80 1.56 4.73 -7.46
C ASP A 80 2.77 5.37 -6.79
N ALA A 81 3.76 5.79 -7.59
CA ALA A 81 4.96 6.42 -7.08
C ALA A 81 4.67 7.75 -6.37
N SER A 82 3.66 8.50 -6.81
CA SER A 82 3.29 9.79 -6.23
C SER A 82 2.73 9.64 -4.81
N GLY A 83 1.93 8.60 -4.59
CA GLY A 83 1.40 8.23 -3.27
C GLY A 83 2.30 7.32 -2.43
N SER A 84 3.42 6.84 -2.96
CA SER A 84 4.41 6.03 -2.23
C SER A 84 5.15 6.87 -1.18
N LEU A 85 5.72 6.21 -0.17
CA LEU A 85 6.42 6.85 0.93
C LEU A 85 7.93 6.71 0.76
N PHE A 86 8.64 7.81 0.94
CA PHE A 86 10.08 7.91 0.79
C PHE A 86 10.71 8.46 2.06
N GLU A 87 11.85 7.90 2.45
CA GLU A 87 12.72 8.45 3.47
C GLU A 87 13.73 9.39 2.83
N VAL A 88 13.88 10.57 3.42
CA VAL A 88 14.85 11.61 3.07
C VAL A 88 15.60 12.01 4.33
N ASP A 89 16.87 12.43 4.20
CA ASP A 89 17.55 13.11 5.31
C ASP A 89 17.05 14.56 5.41
N PRO A 90 16.37 14.97 6.51
CA PRO A 90 15.94 16.35 6.66
C PRO A 90 17.07 17.37 6.57
N ALA A 91 18.32 16.98 6.89
CA ALA A 91 19.48 17.86 6.85
C ALA A 91 19.93 18.23 5.43
N ASP A 92 19.49 17.48 4.41
CA ASP A 92 19.76 17.80 3.00
C ASP A 92 18.90 18.97 2.50
N PHE A 93 17.85 19.38 3.21
CA PHE A 93 16.88 20.38 2.75
C PHE A 93 16.83 21.61 3.65
N ASP A 94 16.24 22.69 3.13
CA ASP A 94 16.01 23.92 3.90
C ASP A 94 15.26 23.64 5.22
N ASP A 95 15.71 24.29 6.30
CA ASP A 95 15.17 24.13 7.65
C ASP A 95 13.63 24.23 7.67
N GLY A 96 12.98 23.16 8.12
CA GLY A 96 11.53 23.10 8.28
C GLY A 96 10.73 22.73 7.03
N LEU A 97 11.35 22.67 5.84
CA LEU A 97 10.67 22.30 4.60
C LEU A 97 10.21 20.84 4.65
N VAL A 98 11.10 19.90 4.99
CA VAL A 98 10.76 18.48 5.12
C VAL A 98 9.73 18.25 6.22
N ALA A 99 9.85 18.94 7.36
CA ALA A 99 8.88 18.85 8.45
C ALA A 99 7.47 19.26 8.01
N SER A 100 7.33 20.22 7.08
CA SER A 100 6.03 20.69 6.59
C SER A 100 5.29 19.71 5.69
N VAL A 101 6.01 18.74 5.11
CA VAL A 101 5.47 17.72 4.19
C VAL A 101 5.63 16.29 4.72
N SER A 102 6.11 16.14 5.95
CA SER A 102 6.30 14.83 6.55
C SER A 102 4.95 14.18 6.88
N VAL A 103 4.83 12.91 6.52
CA VAL A 103 3.61 12.11 6.70
C VAL A 103 3.42 11.70 8.17
N PHE A 104 4.52 11.51 8.89
CA PHE A 104 4.53 11.16 10.30
C PHE A 104 5.04 12.33 11.16
N ALA A 105 4.75 12.26 12.47
CA ALA A 105 5.25 13.23 13.43
C ALA A 105 6.80 13.29 13.50
N LYS A 106 7.49 12.20 13.13
CA LYS A 106 8.93 12.20 12.92
C LYS A 106 9.23 12.72 11.50
N PRO A 107 10.02 13.81 11.35
CA PRO A 107 10.42 14.29 10.04
C PRO A 107 11.25 13.26 9.26
N GLY A 108 11.15 13.30 7.94
CA GLY A 108 11.99 12.51 7.03
C GLY A 108 11.22 11.50 6.19
N ILE A 109 9.95 11.20 6.49
CA ILE A 109 9.11 10.38 5.61
C ILE A 109 8.11 11.25 4.87
N VAL A 110 8.19 11.28 3.54
CA VAL A 110 7.40 12.14 2.65
C VAL A 110 6.69 11.33 1.57
N ARG A 111 5.64 11.88 0.96
CA ARG A 111 5.01 11.26 -0.22
C ARG A 111 5.85 11.54 -1.47
N GLY A 112 5.72 10.71 -2.51
CA GLY A 112 6.41 10.91 -3.79
C GLY A 112 6.14 12.27 -4.45
N ALA A 113 4.91 12.78 -4.39
CA ALA A 113 4.59 14.13 -4.87
C ALA A 113 5.37 15.23 -4.13
N ASP A 114 5.52 15.06 -2.81
CA ASP A 114 6.26 16.00 -1.97
C ASP A 114 7.76 15.86 -2.24
N LEU A 115 8.26 14.64 -2.42
CA LEU A 115 9.64 14.38 -2.86
C LEU A 115 9.95 15.07 -4.18
N ALA A 116 9.08 15.01 -5.19
CA ALA A 116 9.28 15.74 -6.45
C ALA A 116 9.46 17.25 -6.21
N THR A 117 8.63 17.83 -5.34
CA THR A 117 8.70 19.25 -4.98
C THR A 117 9.99 19.59 -4.22
N LEU A 118 10.46 18.69 -3.37
CA LEU A 118 11.71 18.83 -2.64
C LEU A 118 12.92 18.79 -3.60
N LEU A 119 12.95 17.79 -4.50
CA LEU A 119 14.00 17.63 -5.50
C LEU A 119 14.09 18.83 -6.46
N ASP A 120 12.96 19.44 -6.82
CA ASP A 120 12.92 20.64 -7.66
C ASP A 120 13.61 21.85 -7.06
N ARG A 121 13.62 21.93 -5.72
CA ARG A 121 14.15 23.06 -4.97
C ARG A 121 15.58 22.82 -4.50
N HIS A 122 16.03 21.57 -4.52
CA HIS A 122 17.35 21.20 -4.04
C HIS A 122 18.42 21.46 -5.12
N PRO A 123 19.56 22.10 -4.79
CA PRO A 123 20.58 22.47 -5.77
C PRO A 123 21.47 21.30 -6.27
N GLY A 124 21.24 20.08 -5.79
CA GLY A 124 21.99 18.87 -6.14
C GLY A 124 21.12 17.60 -6.09
N GLU A 125 21.74 16.43 -5.99
CA GLU A 125 21.07 15.13 -5.90
C GLU A 125 21.12 14.65 -4.43
N PRO A 126 20.09 14.95 -3.61
CA PRO A 126 20.06 14.52 -2.22
C PRO A 126 19.81 13.00 -2.13
N GLU A 127 20.19 12.39 -1.02
CA GLU A 127 19.88 10.97 -0.81
C GLU A 127 18.43 10.79 -0.35
N TRP A 128 17.76 9.81 -0.94
CA TRP A 128 16.43 9.38 -0.53
C TRP A 128 16.27 7.88 -0.83
N GLN A 129 15.36 7.23 -0.15
CA GLN A 129 15.07 5.80 -0.30
C GLN A 129 13.56 5.56 -0.29
N LEU A 130 13.08 4.63 -1.10
CA LEU A 130 11.69 4.20 -0.99
C LEU A 130 11.49 3.42 0.31
N TRP A 131 10.61 3.91 1.17
CA TRP A 131 10.29 3.30 2.46
C TRP A 131 9.13 2.31 2.33
N GLN A 132 8.04 2.72 1.66
CA GLN A 132 6.93 1.84 1.32
C GLN A 132 6.34 2.21 -0.05
N ALA A 133 6.18 1.20 -0.90
CA ALA A 133 5.61 1.32 -2.23
C ALA A 133 4.08 1.26 -2.18
N ARG A 134 3.39 2.34 -2.54
CA ARG A 134 1.92 2.32 -2.63
C ARG A 134 1.49 1.52 -3.85
N ILE A 135 0.68 0.49 -3.65
CA ILE A 135 0.03 -0.26 -4.74
C ILE A 135 -1.11 0.61 -5.28
N ALA A 136 -1.21 0.74 -6.61
CA ALA A 136 -2.20 1.58 -7.26
C ALA A 136 -3.63 1.09 -6.95
N SER A 137 -4.47 2.01 -6.48
CA SER A 137 -5.88 1.78 -6.19
C SER A 137 -6.68 3.09 -6.32
N ASP A 138 -8.00 3.01 -6.19
CA ASP A 138 -8.89 4.17 -6.27
C ASP A 138 -8.93 5.05 -5.00
N GLY A 139 -8.15 4.70 -3.97
CA GLY A 139 -8.11 5.40 -2.69
C GLY A 139 -9.23 5.02 -1.72
N THR A 140 -10.17 4.14 -2.10
CA THR A 140 -11.18 3.60 -1.20
C THR A 140 -10.62 2.43 -0.38
N LEU A 141 -11.25 2.11 0.75
CA LEU A 141 -10.86 0.94 1.54
C LEU A 141 -11.00 -0.36 0.73
N LEU A 142 -12.11 -0.52 -0.01
CA LEU A 142 -12.32 -1.69 -0.87
C LEU A 142 -11.23 -1.78 -1.96
N GLY A 143 -10.87 -0.65 -2.57
CA GLY A 143 -9.78 -0.58 -3.55
C GLY A 143 -8.43 -0.96 -2.96
N ALA A 144 -8.12 -0.48 -1.75
CA ALA A 144 -6.89 -0.85 -1.03
C ALA A 144 -6.85 -2.36 -0.70
N LEU A 145 -7.95 -2.93 -0.21
CA LEU A 145 -8.05 -4.36 0.10
C LEU A 145 -7.89 -5.24 -1.14
N LYS A 146 -8.54 -4.87 -2.25
CA LYS A 146 -8.35 -5.51 -3.55
C LYS A 146 -6.90 -5.45 -4.01
N ALA A 147 -6.27 -4.29 -3.90
CA ALA A 147 -4.86 -4.11 -4.26
C ALA A 147 -3.93 -4.97 -3.39
N ALA A 148 -4.15 -5.00 -2.06
CA ALA A 148 -3.37 -5.79 -1.11
C ALA A 148 -3.49 -7.31 -1.34
N THR A 149 -4.57 -7.76 -1.95
CA THR A 149 -4.86 -9.18 -2.21
C THR A 149 -4.80 -9.53 -3.69
N ALA A 150 -4.36 -8.61 -4.54
CA ALA A 150 -4.31 -8.75 -6.00
C ALA A 150 -5.64 -9.22 -6.64
N ILE A 151 -6.78 -8.87 -6.02
CA ILE A 151 -8.11 -9.15 -6.57
C ILE A 151 -8.50 -8.03 -7.55
N GLY A 152 -8.76 -8.40 -8.80
CA GLY A 152 -9.21 -7.49 -9.86
C GLY A 152 -10.71 -7.19 -9.86
N ASP A 153 -11.20 -6.68 -10.99
CA ASP A 153 -12.58 -6.18 -11.15
C ASP A 153 -13.60 -7.27 -11.53
N SER A 154 -13.19 -8.55 -11.51
CA SER A 154 -14.02 -9.66 -11.92
C SER A 154 -13.72 -10.92 -11.08
N PRO A 155 -14.71 -11.80 -10.84
CA PRO A 155 -14.46 -13.10 -10.21
C PRO A 155 -13.39 -13.96 -10.91
N ARG A 156 -13.11 -13.68 -12.19
CA ARG A 156 -12.04 -14.31 -12.97
C ARG A 156 -10.63 -14.00 -12.49
N SER A 157 -10.44 -12.94 -11.71
CA SER A 157 -9.13 -12.61 -11.12
C SER A 157 -8.83 -13.41 -9.86
N LEU A 158 -9.81 -14.15 -9.33
CA LEU A 158 -9.58 -15.01 -8.17
C LEU A 158 -8.66 -16.17 -8.55
N ILE A 159 -8.03 -16.73 -7.53
CA ILE A 159 -7.20 -17.92 -7.63
C ILE A 159 -7.73 -18.93 -6.59
N PRO A 160 -8.35 -20.04 -7.02
CA PRO A 160 -8.74 -20.34 -8.41
C PRO A 160 -9.83 -19.37 -8.96
N PRO A 161 -9.93 -19.20 -10.29
CA PRO A 161 -10.91 -18.28 -10.88
C PRO A 161 -12.34 -18.77 -10.71
N SER A 162 -13.26 -17.83 -10.48
CA SER A 162 -14.71 -18.09 -10.41
C SER A 162 -15.43 -17.59 -11.66
N ASP A 163 -16.51 -18.28 -12.05
CA ASP A 163 -17.43 -17.85 -13.10
C ASP A 163 -18.47 -16.82 -12.60
N GLU A 164 -18.74 -16.81 -11.28
CA GLU A 164 -19.80 -16.04 -10.65
C GLU A 164 -19.26 -15.19 -9.48
N PRO A 165 -19.92 -14.06 -9.14
CA PRO A 165 -19.57 -13.23 -7.98
C PRO A 165 -20.03 -13.90 -6.67
N ASP A 166 -19.37 -15.00 -6.30
CA ASP A 166 -19.63 -15.77 -5.08
C ASP A 166 -18.69 -15.33 -3.96
N GLU A 167 -19.28 -14.91 -2.83
CA GLU A 167 -18.56 -14.55 -1.61
C GLU A 167 -17.68 -15.71 -1.10
N ARG A 168 -18.13 -16.96 -1.23
CA ARG A 168 -17.34 -18.12 -0.81
C ARG A 168 -16.07 -18.30 -1.63
N ALA A 169 -16.12 -17.97 -2.92
CA ALA A 169 -14.94 -18.00 -3.77
C ALA A 169 -13.95 -16.89 -3.38
N VAL A 170 -14.45 -15.71 -2.98
CA VAL A 170 -13.59 -14.66 -2.43
C VAL A 170 -12.94 -15.11 -1.12
N LEU A 171 -13.71 -15.67 -0.19
CA LEU A 171 -13.17 -16.17 1.08
C LEU A 171 -12.09 -17.24 0.86
N ALA A 172 -12.33 -18.20 -0.04
CA ALA A 172 -11.34 -19.22 -0.40
C ALA A 172 -10.04 -18.63 -0.98
N HIS A 173 -10.14 -17.53 -1.73
CA HIS A 173 -8.95 -16.81 -2.19
C HIS A 173 -8.20 -16.13 -1.04
N LEU A 174 -8.92 -15.54 -0.08
CA LEU A 174 -8.35 -14.87 1.09
C LEU A 174 -7.71 -15.85 2.09
N GLU A 175 -8.03 -17.15 2.02
CA GLU A 175 -7.37 -18.17 2.84
C GLU A 175 -5.86 -18.22 2.57
N ALA A 176 -5.41 -18.02 1.33
CA ALA A 176 -3.98 -17.96 0.98
C ALA A 176 -3.24 -16.80 1.68
N PHE A 177 -3.97 -15.75 2.05
CA PHE A 177 -3.46 -14.57 2.75
C PHE A 177 -3.59 -14.67 4.27
N SER A 178 -4.14 -15.77 4.77
CA SER A 178 -4.50 -15.94 6.19
C SER A 178 -3.82 -17.16 6.83
N ASP A 179 -2.95 -17.88 6.10
CA ASP A 179 -2.26 -19.07 6.60
C ASP A 179 -1.03 -18.67 7.44
N PRO A 180 -1.06 -18.79 8.78
CA PRO A 180 0.06 -18.42 9.64
C PRO A 180 1.23 -19.43 9.61
N VAL A 181 1.06 -20.56 8.90
CA VAL A 181 2.09 -21.60 8.74
C VAL A 181 2.80 -21.44 7.40
N SER A 182 2.30 -20.59 6.49
CA SER A 182 3.00 -20.27 5.25
C SER A 182 4.22 -19.42 5.53
N ASP A 183 5.29 -19.67 4.77
CA ASP A 183 6.44 -18.75 4.68
C ASP A 183 6.10 -17.51 3.81
N ASP A 184 4.89 -17.46 3.22
CA ASP A 184 4.36 -16.33 2.44
C ASP A 184 3.63 -15.29 3.33
N LEU A 185 2.97 -14.29 2.71
CA LEU A 185 2.20 -13.25 3.40
C LEU A 185 1.05 -13.82 4.25
N ALA A 186 1.16 -13.69 5.58
CA ALA A 186 0.12 -14.06 6.53
C ALA A 186 -0.52 -12.82 7.16
N TYR A 187 -1.86 -12.85 7.28
CA TYR A 187 -2.63 -11.77 7.88
C TYR A 187 -2.31 -11.60 9.38
N CYS A 188 -1.93 -10.39 9.76
CA CYS A 188 -1.59 -10.00 11.13
C CYS A 188 -2.75 -9.22 11.74
N PRO A 189 -3.51 -9.79 12.70
CA PRO A 189 -4.65 -9.12 13.32
C PRO A 189 -4.26 -8.03 14.33
N GLN A 190 -2.97 -7.77 14.55
CA GLN A 190 -2.51 -6.77 15.52
C GLN A 190 -2.37 -5.40 14.87
N ALA A 191 -3.30 -4.49 15.19
CA ALA A 191 -3.11 -3.07 14.92
C ALA A 191 -2.11 -2.48 15.93
N LEU A 192 -0.87 -2.25 15.50
CA LEU A 192 0.14 -1.52 16.29
C LEU A 192 -0.19 -0.01 16.38
N ASN A 193 -1.11 0.48 15.53
CA ASN A 193 -1.52 1.88 15.40
C ASN A 193 -2.97 1.96 14.89
N GLU A 194 -3.77 2.91 15.38
CA GLU A 194 -5.15 3.17 14.93
C GLU A 194 -5.26 3.48 13.43
N ALA A 195 -4.19 4.00 12.81
CA ALA A 195 -4.14 4.28 11.37
C ALA A 195 -3.98 3.03 10.49
N VAL A 196 -3.60 1.89 11.07
CA VAL A 196 -3.46 0.62 10.34
C VAL A 196 -4.80 -0.11 10.35
N ILE A 197 -5.32 -0.40 9.16
CA ILE A 197 -6.59 -1.11 8.98
C ILE A 197 -6.38 -2.62 8.87
N ALA A 198 -5.33 -3.02 8.18
CA ALA A 198 -4.96 -4.41 7.94
C ALA A 198 -3.47 -4.50 7.67
N MET A 199 -2.87 -5.63 8.02
CA MET A 199 -1.46 -5.89 7.76
C MET A 199 -1.24 -7.36 7.42
N TRP A 200 -0.32 -7.62 6.51
CA TRP A 200 0.20 -8.95 6.19
C TRP A 200 1.72 -8.92 6.29
N GLU A 201 2.30 -9.95 6.89
CA GLU A 201 3.74 -10.13 7.03
C GLU A 201 4.13 -11.50 6.47
N GLY A 202 5.20 -11.56 5.67
CA GLY A 202 5.77 -12.80 5.14
C GLY A 202 6.90 -13.34 6.01
N ALA A 203 7.49 -14.48 5.64
CA ALA A 203 8.56 -15.11 6.41
C ALA A 203 9.65 -14.11 6.86
N VAL A 204 9.81 -14.00 8.19
CA VAL A 204 10.89 -13.24 8.85
C VAL A 204 11.02 -11.79 8.32
N ASP A 205 9.90 -11.07 8.24
CA ASP A 205 9.81 -9.64 7.89
C ASP A 205 10.32 -9.31 6.47
N GLN A 206 10.37 -10.31 5.58
CA GLN A 206 10.79 -10.10 4.19
C GLN A 206 9.77 -9.25 3.43
N TYR A 207 8.48 -9.57 3.57
CA TYR A 207 7.40 -8.91 2.84
C TYR A 207 6.40 -8.33 3.83
N GLU A 208 6.00 -7.09 3.61
CA GLU A 208 4.91 -6.49 4.36
C GLU A 208 3.91 -5.86 3.41
N ILE A 209 2.62 -6.06 3.67
CA ILE A 209 1.57 -5.24 3.07
C ILE A 209 0.78 -4.59 4.20
N THR A 210 0.73 -3.26 4.21
CA THR A 210 -0.04 -2.49 5.19
C THR A 210 -1.13 -1.69 4.49
N ILE A 211 -2.36 -1.77 4.99
CA ILE A 211 -3.43 -0.85 4.60
C ILE A 211 -3.48 0.28 5.62
N TRP A 212 -3.21 1.49 5.16
CA TRP A 212 -3.24 2.69 5.99
C TRP A 212 -4.51 3.52 5.70
N ASN A 213 -5.07 4.11 6.76
CA ASN A 213 -5.87 5.33 6.66
C ASN A 213 -4.92 6.54 6.61
N LEU A 214 -4.76 7.12 5.43
CA LEU A 214 -3.77 8.17 5.18
C LEU A 214 -4.10 9.49 5.89
N ASP A 215 -5.36 9.73 6.22
CA ASP A 215 -5.80 10.96 6.88
C ASP A 215 -5.50 10.92 8.40
N GLN A 216 -5.37 9.70 8.95
CA GLN A 216 -4.99 9.50 10.35
C GLN A 216 -3.47 9.56 10.58
N LEU A 217 -2.65 9.39 9.54
CA LEU A 217 -1.19 9.48 9.62
C LEU A 217 -0.72 10.86 10.06
N THR A 218 -1.32 11.92 9.52
CA THR A 218 -0.98 13.31 9.86
C THR A 218 -1.60 13.79 11.17
N ALA A 219 -2.74 13.22 11.57
CA ALA A 219 -3.52 13.68 12.74
C ALA A 219 -2.84 13.37 14.08
N GLN A 220 -1.96 12.37 14.13
CA GLN A 220 -1.21 12.01 15.35
C GLN A 220 -0.15 13.06 15.73
N GLY A 221 0.21 13.99 14.84
CA GLY A 221 1.06 15.15 15.15
C GLY A 221 0.32 16.36 15.74
N ALA A 222 -1.02 16.41 15.66
CA ALA A 222 -1.83 17.54 16.12
C ALA A 222 -2.34 17.42 17.56
N ARG A 223 -2.05 16.30 18.23
CA ARG A 223 -2.30 16.09 19.67
C ARG A 223 -0.95 16.05 20.42
N ALA A 224 -0.30 17.19 20.52
CA ALA A 224 0.80 17.44 21.47
C ALA A 224 0.51 18.71 22.27
#